data_AF-A0A9Q8PAY7-F1
#
_entry.id   AF-A0A9Q8PAY7-F1
#
_cell.length_a   1.000
_cell.length_b   1.000
_cell.length_c   1.000
_cell.angle_alpha   90.00
_cell.angle_beta   90.00
_cell.angle_gamma   90.00
#
_symmetry.space_group_name_H-M   'P 1'
#
loop_
_entity.id
_entity.type
_entity.pdbx_description
1 polymer ?
#
loop_
_entity_poly.entity_id
_entity_poly.type
_entity_poly.pdbx_seq_one_letter_code
_entity_poly.pdbx_strand_id
1 'polypeptide(L)'
;MTGPESLTYGQVADIFSEVLGKQVEHVSLSEDELRKKLLAENFTEDMAEYMAKLDVRVAGGLGWEPTDTVKKVTGREPRTFKAFVEENKQIWL
;
A
#
# COMPACT_ATOMS: atom_id res chain seq x y z
N MET A 1 -12.35 8.05 -2.78
CA MET A 1 -12.80 6.78 -3.41
C MET A 1 -11.78 5.72 -3.04
N THR A 2 -12.17 4.61 -2.44
CA THR A 2 -11.25 3.56 -1.97
C THR A 2 -11.65 2.19 -2.53
N GLY A 3 -10.82 1.17 -2.25
CA GLY A 3 -11.22 -0.23 -2.38
C GLY A 3 -12.23 -0.66 -1.30
N PRO A 4 -12.65 -1.94 -1.31
CA PRO A 4 -13.62 -2.49 -0.35
C PRO A 4 -13.04 -2.76 1.04
N GLU A 5 -11.71 -2.82 1.16
CA GLU A 5 -11.02 -3.32 2.34
C GLU A 5 -10.03 -2.29 2.86
N SER A 6 -9.88 -2.25 4.18
CA SER A 6 -8.80 -1.54 4.84
C SER A 6 -7.73 -2.54 5.23
N LEU A 7 -6.53 -2.38 4.68
CA LEU A 7 -5.45 -3.35 4.80
C LEU A 7 -4.23 -2.68 5.43
N THR A 8 -3.61 -3.37 6.38
CA THR A 8 -2.26 -3.02 6.85
C THR A 8 -1.23 -3.44 5.80
N TYR A 9 -0.04 -2.85 5.87
CA TYR A 9 1.06 -3.27 5.00
C TYR A 9 1.46 -4.74 5.21
N GLY A 10 1.28 -5.29 6.42
CA GLY A 10 1.47 -6.72 6.69
C GLY A 10 0.47 -7.58 5.92
N GLN A 11 -0.82 -7.21 5.93
CA GLN A 11 -1.85 -7.93 5.17
C GLN A 11 -1.63 -7.83 3.66
N VAL A 12 -1.12 -6.69 3.17
CA VAL A 12 -0.68 -6.54 1.78
C VAL A 12 0.44 -7.53 1.45
N ALA A 13 1.44 -7.67 2.31
CA ALA A 13 2.54 -8.61 2.15
C ALA A 13 2.06 -10.08 2.21
N ASP A 14 1.11 -10.41 3.08
CA ASP A 14 0.48 -11.74 3.16
C ASP A 14 -0.25 -12.10 1.86
N ILE A 15 -1.02 -11.15 1.29
CA ILE A 15 -1.70 -11.34 0.00
C ILE A 15 -0.70 -11.56 -1.12
N PHE A 16 0.38 -10.79 -1.18
CA PHE A 16 1.45 -11.03 -2.14
C PHE A 16 2.08 -12.41 -1.95
N SER A 17 2.34 -12.81 -0.71
CA SER A 17 2.93 -14.11 -0.40
C SER A 17 2.06 -15.26 -0.89
N GLU A 18 0.76 -15.17 -0.65
CA GLU A 18 -0.23 -16.14 -1.09
C GLU A 18 -0.28 -16.22 -2.63
N VAL A 19 -0.40 -15.08 -3.31
CA VAL A 19 -0.62 -15.03 -4.77
C VAL A 19 0.65 -15.36 -5.57
N LEU A 20 1.82 -14.94 -5.10
CA LEU A 20 3.09 -15.14 -5.79
C LEU A 20 3.78 -16.47 -5.42
N GLY A 21 3.36 -17.12 -4.33
CA GLY A 21 3.98 -18.35 -3.84
C GLY A 21 5.42 -18.17 -3.34
N LYS A 22 5.80 -16.94 -3.00
CA LYS A 22 7.12 -16.57 -2.44
C LYS A 22 6.88 -15.75 -1.18
N GLN A 23 7.67 -15.96 -0.12
CA GLN A 23 7.51 -15.18 1.11
C GLN A 23 7.85 -13.71 0.86
N VAL A 24 6.89 -12.82 1.14
CA VAL A 24 7.02 -11.36 1.11
C VAL A 24 6.75 -10.83 2.51
N GLU A 25 7.63 -9.99 3.00
CA GLU A 25 7.53 -9.40 4.35
C GLU A 25 7.46 -7.88 4.26
N HIS A 26 6.59 -7.28 5.06
CA HIS A 26 6.60 -5.84 5.28
C HIS A 26 7.58 -5.49 6.40
N VAL A 27 8.63 -4.75 6.06
CA VAL A 27 9.57 -4.19 7.04
C VAL A 27 9.13 -2.78 7.39
N SER A 28 8.66 -2.58 8.63
CA SER A 28 8.33 -1.26 9.14
C SER A 28 9.62 -0.48 9.43
N LEU A 29 9.75 0.69 8.84
CA LEU A 29 10.85 1.62 9.06
C LEU A 29 10.36 2.77 9.95
N SER A 30 11.26 3.34 10.75
CA SER A 30 11.02 4.65 11.35
C SER A 30 10.99 5.74 10.27
N GLU A 31 10.39 6.89 10.59
CA GLU A 31 10.34 8.06 9.69
C GLU A 31 11.74 8.42 9.16
N ASP A 32 12.74 8.46 10.04
CA ASP A 32 14.12 8.80 9.66
C ASP A 32 14.78 7.72 8.79
N GLU A 33 14.50 6.44 9.04
CA GLU A 33 15.01 5.35 8.20
C GLU A 33 14.40 5.39 6.80
N LEU A 34 13.09 5.60 6.70
CA LEU A 34 12.41 5.72 5.42
C LEU A 34 12.89 6.96 4.65
N ARG A 35 13.03 8.12 5.31
CA ARG A 35 13.59 9.34 4.69
C ARG A 35 14.99 9.09 4.13
N LYS A 36 15.89 8.50 4.92
CA LYS A 36 17.26 8.17 4.48
C LYS A 36 17.27 7.20 3.30
N LYS A 37 16.39 6.19 3.31
CA LYS A 37 16.25 5.25 2.20
C LYS A 37 15.84 5.97 0.91
N LEU A 38 14.84 6.84 0.97
CA LEU A 38 14.34 7.58 -0.18
C LEU A 38 15.40 8.53 -0.77
N LEU A 39 16.18 9.18 0.09
CA LEU A 39 17.34 9.99 -0.34
C LEU A 39 18.37 9.14 -1.09
N ALA A 40 18.66 7.93 -0.60
CA ALA A 40 19.57 7.00 -1.28
C ALA A 40 19.02 6.52 -2.65
N GLU A 41 17.70 6.58 -2.84
CA GLU A 41 17.02 6.28 -4.11
C GLU A 41 16.88 7.51 -5.04
N ASN A 42 17.57 8.63 -4.72
CA ASN A 42 17.61 9.88 -5.48
C ASN A 42 16.31 10.71 -5.47
N PHE A 43 15.47 10.55 -4.45
CA PHE A 43 14.40 11.53 -4.19
C PHE A 43 14.99 12.85 -3.68
N THR A 44 14.30 13.96 -3.93
CA THR A 44 14.65 15.25 -3.32
C THR A 44 14.38 15.22 -1.81
N GLU A 45 15.09 16.06 -1.04
CA GLU A 45 14.88 16.14 0.42
C GLU A 45 13.42 16.39 0.78
N ASP A 46 12.79 17.39 0.15
CA ASP A 46 11.38 17.73 0.39
C ASP A 46 10.44 16.54 0.15
N MET A 47 10.70 15.76 -0.91
CA MET A 47 9.87 14.60 -1.24
C MET A 47 10.11 13.44 -0.28
N ALA A 48 11.36 13.21 0.12
CA ALA A 48 11.73 12.18 1.08
C ALA A 48 11.12 12.46 2.47
N GLU A 49 11.21 13.71 2.94
CA GLU A 49 10.60 14.14 4.20
C GLU A 49 9.07 14.03 4.15
N TYR A 50 8.45 14.49 3.05
CA TYR A 50 7.01 14.40 2.87
C TYR A 50 6.49 12.95 2.91
N MET A 51 7.13 12.05 2.15
CA MET A 51 6.70 10.65 2.08
C MET A 51 6.92 9.93 3.40
N ALA A 52 8.03 10.18 4.10
CA ALA A 52 8.29 9.58 5.41
C ALA A 52 7.23 9.98 6.45
N LYS A 53 6.86 11.27 6.51
CA LYS A 53 5.78 11.75 7.39
C LYS A 53 4.41 11.21 7.00
N LEU A 54 4.17 11.06 5.70
CA LEU A 54 2.91 10.49 5.20
C LEU A 54 2.76 9.02 5.63
N ASP A 55 3.83 8.23 5.54
CA ASP A 55 3.84 6.83 5.96
C ASP A 55 3.45 6.66 7.43
N VAL A 56 4.03 7.45 8.34
CA VAL A 56 3.65 7.47 9.76
C VAL A 56 2.16 7.77 9.95
N ARG A 57 1.62 8.71 9.17
CA ARG A 57 0.18 9.06 9.25
C ARG A 57 -0.71 7.94 8.73
N VAL A 58 -0.32 7.27 7.64
CA VAL A 58 -1.04 6.13 7.07
C VAL A 58 -1.02 4.96 8.04
N ALA A 59 0.15 4.65 8.63
CA ALA A 59 0.28 3.66 9.70
C ALA A 59 -0.57 4.03 10.93
N GLY A 60 -0.76 5.32 11.19
CA GLY A 60 -1.66 5.87 12.21
C GLY A 60 -3.15 5.89 11.85
N GLY A 61 -3.56 5.34 10.70
CA GLY A 61 -4.98 5.20 10.30
C GLY A 61 -5.49 6.27 9.34
N LEU A 62 -4.63 7.11 8.78
CA LEU A 62 -5.03 8.02 7.70
C LEU A 62 -5.56 7.23 6.50
N GLY A 63 -6.84 7.44 6.15
CA GLY A 63 -7.47 6.77 5.01
C GLY A 63 -7.98 5.35 5.30
N TRP A 64 -8.08 4.98 6.58
CA TRP A 64 -8.47 3.62 7.00
C TRP A 64 -9.91 3.24 6.62
N GLU A 65 -10.82 4.19 6.46
CA GLU A 65 -12.24 3.87 6.23
C GLU A 65 -12.56 3.63 4.75
N PRO A 66 -13.00 2.41 4.36
CA PRO A 66 -13.47 2.15 3.02
C PRO A 66 -14.74 2.97 2.70
N THR A 67 -14.85 3.45 1.47
CA THR A 67 -16.01 4.18 0.96
C THR A 67 -16.77 3.37 -0.07
N ASP A 68 -18.10 3.56 -0.12
CA ASP A 68 -18.98 2.95 -1.12
C ASP A 68 -19.05 3.75 -2.44
N THR A 69 -18.16 4.73 -2.62
CA THR A 69 -18.22 5.70 -3.72
C THR A 69 -18.09 5.03 -5.09
N VAL A 70 -17.26 3.98 -5.21
CA VAL A 70 -17.10 3.23 -6.47
C VAL A 70 -18.44 2.61 -6.88
N LYS A 71 -19.14 1.96 -5.95
CA LYS A 71 -20.45 1.36 -6.18
C LYS A 71 -21.49 2.42 -6.52
N LYS A 72 -21.54 3.52 -5.77
CA LYS A 72 -22.50 4.62 -6.02
C LYS A 72 -22.34 5.26 -7.40
N VAL A 73 -21.11 5.43 -7.88
CA VAL A 73 -20.82 6.13 -9.14
C VAL A 73 -20.89 5.18 -10.34
N THR A 74 -20.41 3.94 -10.20
CA THR A 74 -20.22 3.02 -11.33
C THR A 74 -21.24 1.88 -11.39
N GLY A 75 -21.99 1.62 -10.31
CA GLY A 75 -22.88 0.47 -10.18
C GLY A 75 -22.17 -0.87 -9.96
N ARG A 76 -20.83 -0.90 -9.90
CA ARG A 76 -20.02 -2.10 -9.71
C ARG A 76 -19.36 -2.08 -8.33
N GLU A 77 -19.19 -3.26 -7.73
CA GLU A 77 -18.41 -3.37 -6.49
C GLU A 77 -16.95 -2.96 -6.73
N PRO A 78 -16.30 -2.26 -5.78
CA PRO A 78 -14.88 -1.96 -5.89
C PRO A 78 -14.05 -3.25 -5.87
N ARG A 79 -12.98 -3.27 -6.68
CA ARG A 79 -12.06 -4.41 -6.77
C ARG A 79 -11.25 -4.57 -5.49
N THR A 80 -11.12 -5.79 -4.99
CA THR A 80 -10.26 -6.13 -3.84
C THR A 80 -8.79 -6.01 -4.20
N PHE A 81 -7.92 -5.86 -3.20
CA PHE A 81 -6.48 -5.82 -3.45
C PHE A 81 -5.96 -7.17 -3.96
N LYS A 82 -6.45 -8.29 -3.42
CA LYS A 82 -6.09 -9.64 -3.88
C LYS A 82 -6.38 -9.87 -5.36
N ALA A 83 -7.59 -9.49 -5.83
CA ALA A 83 -7.94 -9.62 -7.23
C ALA A 83 -6.99 -8.80 -8.13
N PHE A 84 -6.60 -7.60 -7.69
CA PHE A 84 -5.60 -6.81 -8.41
C PHE A 84 -4.24 -7.52 -8.50
N VAL A 85 -3.74 -8.10 -7.41
CA VAL A 85 -2.47 -8.83 -7.42
C VAL A 85 -2.55 -10.07 -8.31
N GLU A 86 -3.63 -10.84 -8.26
CA GLU A 86 -3.84 -12.02 -9.10
C GLU A 86 -3.83 -11.69 -10.61
N GLU A 87 -4.53 -10.61 -11.00
CA GLU A 87 -4.57 -10.12 -12.38
C GLU A 87 -3.19 -9.68 -12.89
N ASN A 88 -2.34 -9.14 -12.02
CA ASN A 88 -1.09 -8.47 -12.38
C ASN A 88 0.17 -9.25 -11.97
N LYS A 89 0.03 -10.46 -11.42
CA LYS A 89 1.13 -11.22 -10.81
C LYS A 89 2.38 -11.37 -11.67
N GLN A 90 2.23 -11.38 -13.00
CA GLN A 90 3.33 -11.47 -13.97
C GLN A 90 4.34 -10.32 -13.89
N ILE A 91 3.99 -9.19 -13.28
CA ILE A 91 4.92 -8.06 -13.05
C ILE A 91 6.01 -8.43 -12.02
N TRP A 92 5.72 -9.36 -11.11
CA TRP A 92 6.58 -9.70 -9.98
C TRP A 92 7.16 -11.13 -10.02
N LEU A 93 6.82 -11.93 -11.05
CA LEU A 93 7.25 -13.33 -11.14
C LEU A 93 8.67 -13.50 -11.67
#